data_AF-A0A2N0T3A2-F1
#
_entry.id   AF-A0A2N0T3A2-F1
#
_cell.length_a   1.000
_cell.length_b   1.000
_cell.length_c   1.000
_cell.angle_alpha   90.00
_cell.angle_beta   90.00
_cell.angle_gamma   90.00
#
_symmetry.space_group_name_H-M   'P 1'
#
loop_
_entity.id
_entity.type
_entity.pdbx_description
1 polymer ?
#
loop_
_entity_poly.entity_id
_entity_poly.type
_entity_poly.pdbx_seq_one_letter_code
_entity_poly.pdbx_strand_id
1 'polypeptide(L)'
;MMNTYDWWVAKLRAIRHSKPPEPPMRVRLHEAGHAVAAHRFGYVQRGIMLREDDTGETSQQYATGMDDDMSVRLQTEIIISMTGFAVTLEYPEYKTDALRIGGDVQMELVNAAIIHRIDPAMGSADEIMDTLWVRARLVARNNKPLIQAVAARLDHYGFWTGEEIQRIIDDCEKELDR
;
A
#
# COMPACT_ATOMS: atom_id res chain seq x y z
N MET A 1 20.53 -15.77 -14.13
CA MET A 1 19.49 -16.03 -13.11
C MET A 1 19.08 -14.67 -12.58
N MET A 2 17.80 -14.32 -12.64
CA MET A 2 17.29 -13.04 -12.15
C MET A 2 17.10 -13.17 -10.63
N ASN A 3 17.57 -12.19 -9.84
CA ASN A 3 17.35 -12.23 -8.39
C ASN A 3 15.87 -11.93 -8.07
N THR A 4 15.41 -12.32 -6.87
CA THR A 4 14.03 -12.13 -6.41
C THR A 4 13.54 -10.69 -6.56
N TYR A 5 14.38 -9.71 -6.23
CA TYR A 5 14.05 -8.29 -6.35
C TYR A 5 13.79 -7.89 -7.80
N ASP A 6 14.71 -8.22 -8.70
CA ASP A 6 14.59 -7.94 -10.12
C ASP A 6 13.36 -8.64 -10.70
N TRP A 7 13.09 -9.89 -10.28
CA TRP A 7 11.88 -10.64 -10.66
C TRP A 7 10.60 -9.92 -10.23
N TRP A 8 10.50 -9.48 -8.97
CA TRP A 8 9.33 -8.73 -8.48
C TRP A 8 9.16 -7.39 -9.19
N VAL A 9 10.23 -6.64 -9.36
CA VAL A 9 10.20 -5.37 -10.09
C VAL A 9 9.76 -5.60 -11.53
N ALA A 10 10.25 -6.64 -12.20
CA ALA A 10 9.83 -6.98 -13.56
C ALA A 10 8.38 -7.46 -13.62
N LYS A 11 7.93 -8.30 -12.67
CA LYS A 11 6.56 -8.78 -12.55
C LYS A 11 5.57 -7.62 -12.43
N LEU A 12 5.88 -6.63 -11.59
CA LEU A 12 5.05 -5.44 -11.43
C LEU A 12 5.13 -4.52 -12.66
N ARG A 13 6.31 -4.37 -13.28
CA ARG A 13 6.50 -3.62 -14.53
C ARG A 13 5.85 -4.27 -15.76
N ALA A 14 5.60 -5.57 -15.75
CA ALA A 14 4.97 -6.27 -16.87
C ALA A 14 3.47 -5.95 -17.01
N ILE A 15 2.85 -5.36 -15.98
CA ILE A 15 1.41 -5.03 -15.92
C ILE A 15 1.15 -3.60 -16.46
N ARG A 16 1.98 -3.13 -17.41
CA ARG A 16 1.87 -1.78 -18.02
C ARG A 16 0.69 -1.67 -18.97
N HIS A 17 -0.10 -0.59 -18.85
CA HIS A 17 -1.02 -0.14 -19.89
C HIS A 17 -1.07 1.40 -19.98
N SER A 18 -1.65 1.90 -21.07
CA SER A 18 -1.47 3.25 -21.64
C SER A 18 -1.99 4.45 -20.83
N LYS A 19 -1.23 5.55 -21.01
CA LYS A 19 -1.39 6.99 -20.65
C LYS A 19 -1.84 7.32 -19.21
N PRO A 20 -1.02 8.07 -18.46
CA PRO A 20 -1.32 8.38 -17.08
C PRO A 20 -2.51 9.35 -16.96
N PRO A 21 -3.27 9.28 -15.85
CA PRO A 21 -4.11 10.39 -15.41
C PRO A 21 -3.24 11.63 -15.18
N GLU A 22 -3.86 12.82 -15.16
CA GLU A 22 -3.13 14.02 -14.75
C GLU A 22 -2.45 13.79 -13.39
N PRO A 23 -1.14 14.09 -13.28
CA PRO A 23 -0.37 13.95 -12.04
C PRO A 23 -0.83 15.04 -11.07
N PRO A 24 -1.89 14.77 -10.30
CA PRO A 24 -1.79 14.51 -8.86
C PRO A 24 -2.55 13.25 -8.38
N MET A 25 -3.43 12.66 -9.20
CA MET A 25 -4.37 11.64 -8.73
C MET A 25 -3.70 10.30 -8.42
N ARG A 26 -2.61 9.98 -9.12
CA ARG A 26 -1.91 8.70 -8.96
C ARG A 26 -1.27 8.55 -7.59
N VAL A 27 -0.46 9.52 -7.17
CA VAL A 27 0.18 9.49 -5.85
C VAL A 27 -0.87 9.50 -4.75
N ARG A 28 -1.95 10.30 -4.91
CA ARG A 28 -3.07 10.31 -3.95
C ARG A 28 -3.73 8.94 -3.81
N LEU A 29 -3.94 8.22 -4.89
CA LEU A 29 -4.50 6.86 -4.86
C LEU A 29 -3.55 5.86 -4.22
N HIS A 30 -2.25 5.96 -4.51
CA HIS A 30 -1.22 5.11 -3.91
C HIS A 30 -1.16 5.30 -2.39
N GLU A 31 -1.03 6.54 -1.92
CA GLU A 31 -1.01 6.87 -0.49
C GLU A 31 -2.36 6.57 0.19
N ALA A 32 -3.49 6.87 -0.46
CA ALA A 32 -4.81 6.48 0.05
C ALA A 32 -4.95 4.95 0.16
N GLY A 33 -4.33 4.20 -0.76
CA GLY A 33 -4.27 2.74 -0.70
C GLY A 33 -3.57 2.24 0.56
N HIS A 34 -2.42 2.82 0.90
CA HIS A 34 -1.74 2.52 2.17
C HIS A 34 -2.61 2.90 3.37
N ALA A 35 -3.09 4.15 3.43
CA ALA A 35 -3.84 4.66 4.57
C ALA A 35 -5.13 3.88 4.85
N VAL A 36 -5.89 3.54 3.80
CA VAL A 36 -7.13 2.74 3.93
C VAL A 36 -6.82 1.31 4.33
N ALA A 37 -5.78 0.67 3.76
CA ALA A 37 -5.38 -0.66 4.20
C ALA A 37 -5.01 -0.65 5.68
N ALA A 38 -4.22 0.33 6.10
CA ALA A 38 -3.82 0.53 7.50
C ALA A 38 -5.02 0.64 8.43
N HIS A 39 -5.98 1.50 8.07
CA HIS A 39 -7.22 1.70 8.82
C HIS A 39 -7.99 0.39 8.98
N ARG A 40 -8.11 -0.40 7.90
CA ARG A 40 -8.77 -1.72 7.94
C ARG A 40 -8.07 -2.73 8.85
N PHE A 41 -6.75 -2.61 9.02
CA PHE A 41 -5.97 -3.44 9.93
C PHE A 41 -5.81 -2.82 11.34
N GLY A 42 -6.50 -1.71 11.64
CA GLY A 42 -6.48 -1.07 12.96
C GLY A 42 -5.19 -0.28 13.27
N TYR A 43 -4.42 0.09 12.24
CA TYR A 43 -3.24 0.95 12.41
C TYR A 43 -3.67 2.40 12.62
N VAL A 44 -2.96 3.09 13.51
CA VAL A 44 -3.15 4.52 13.76
C VAL A 44 -2.42 5.31 12.67
N GLN A 45 -3.12 6.22 12.03
CA GLN A 45 -2.56 7.13 11.03
C GLN A 45 -1.56 8.08 11.69
N ARG A 46 -0.38 8.27 11.10
CA ARG A 46 0.62 9.26 11.56
C ARG A 46 0.73 10.46 10.61
N GLY A 47 0.57 10.23 9.32
CA GLY A 47 0.52 11.30 8.33
C GLY A 47 0.72 10.81 6.91
N ILE A 48 0.48 11.68 5.94
CA ILE A 48 0.78 11.48 4.53
C ILE A 48 1.51 12.73 4.05
N MET A 49 2.69 12.55 3.48
CA MET A 49 3.38 13.61 2.75
C MET A 49 3.11 13.44 1.26
N LEU A 50 2.58 14.46 0.58
CA LEU A 50 2.48 14.50 -0.87
C LEU A 50 3.43 15.56 -1.42
N ARG A 51 4.31 15.19 -2.35
CA ARG A 51 5.35 16.06 -2.90
C ARG A 51 5.02 16.44 -4.35
N GLU A 52 5.46 17.63 -4.76
CA GLU A 52 5.22 18.17 -6.10
C GLU A 52 5.87 17.34 -7.22
N ASP A 53 6.86 16.51 -6.88
CA ASP A 53 7.51 15.57 -7.80
C ASP A 53 6.71 14.25 -7.98
N ASP A 54 5.44 14.23 -7.55
CA ASP A 54 4.51 13.10 -7.68
C ASP A 54 4.99 11.86 -6.89
N THR A 55 5.68 12.12 -5.78
CA THR A 55 6.04 11.14 -4.75
C THR A 55 5.28 11.40 -3.46
N GLY A 56 5.06 10.34 -2.68
CA GLY A 56 4.40 10.45 -1.39
C GLY A 56 5.05 9.57 -0.35
N GLU A 57 4.54 9.66 0.87
CA GLU A 57 4.90 8.77 1.96
C GLU A 57 3.76 8.72 2.97
N THR A 58 3.21 7.53 3.18
CA THR A 58 2.23 7.25 4.23
C THR A 58 2.94 6.70 5.46
N SER A 59 2.76 7.40 6.58
CA SER A 59 3.25 6.99 7.89
C SER A 59 2.10 6.49 8.77
N GLN A 60 2.33 5.38 9.44
CA GLN A 60 1.34 4.68 10.25
C GLN A 60 2.02 3.95 11.41
N GLN A 61 1.26 3.68 12.46
CA GLN A 61 1.76 2.95 13.61
C GLN A 61 0.80 1.84 14.00
N TYR A 62 1.34 0.63 14.09
CA TYR A 62 0.63 -0.46 14.73
C TYR A 62 0.55 -0.21 16.24
N ALA A 63 -0.64 -0.32 16.82
CA ALA A 63 -0.82 -0.28 18.26
C ALA A 63 -0.29 -1.60 18.86
N THR A 64 1.02 -1.68 19.12
CA THR A 64 1.64 -2.91 19.63
C THR A 64 1.65 -3.03 21.15
N GLY A 65 1.57 -4.28 21.61
CA GLY A 65 2.10 -4.75 22.89
C GLY A 65 3.32 -5.66 22.70
N MET A 66 4.04 -5.99 23.77
CA MET A 66 5.24 -6.86 23.73
C MET A 66 4.96 -8.29 23.26
N ASP A 67 3.70 -8.73 23.28
CA ASP A 67 3.27 -10.12 23.05
C ASP A 67 2.72 -10.37 21.64
N ASP A 68 2.73 -9.37 20.75
CA ASP A 68 2.20 -9.52 19.39
C ASP A 68 3.07 -10.46 18.55
N ASP A 69 2.41 -11.35 17.79
CA ASP A 69 3.09 -12.24 16.85
C ASP A 69 3.76 -11.43 15.73
N MET A 70 5.08 -11.42 15.75
CA MET A 70 5.91 -10.68 14.80
C MET A 70 5.71 -11.16 13.35
N SER A 71 5.46 -12.46 13.12
CA SER A 71 5.18 -13.00 11.78
C SER A 71 3.89 -12.40 11.23
N VAL A 72 2.83 -12.41 12.05
CA VAL A 72 1.52 -11.86 11.66
C VAL A 72 1.60 -10.34 11.43
N ARG A 73 2.33 -9.63 12.30
CA ARG A 73 2.55 -8.19 12.15
C ARG A 73 3.25 -7.85 10.84
N LEU A 74 4.38 -8.51 10.55
CA LEU A 74 5.13 -8.26 9.31
C LEU A 74 4.32 -8.63 8.07
N GLN A 75 3.52 -9.70 8.12
CA GLN A 75 2.58 -10.02 7.03
C GLN A 75 1.59 -8.88 6.78
N THR A 76 1.08 -8.26 7.85
CA THR A 76 0.14 -7.14 7.77
C THR A 76 0.81 -5.89 7.20
N GLU A 77 2.02 -5.56 7.65
CA GLU A 77 2.80 -4.43 7.15
C GLU A 77 3.12 -4.60 5.65
N ILE A 78 3.49 -5.81 5.20
CA ILE A 78 3.65 -6.14 3.78
C ILE A 78 2.34 -5.93 3.01
N ILE A 79 1.19 -6.38 3.54
CA ILE A 79 -0.10 -6.21 2.85
C ILE A 79 -0.43 -4.72 2.70
N ILE A 80 -0.24 -3.91 3.75
CA ILE A 80 -0.50 -2.47 3.70
C ILE A 80 0.39 -1.78 2.66
N SER A 81 1.69 -2.08 2.69
CA SER A 81 2.67 -1.57 1.73
C SER A 81 2.32 -1.99 0.29
N MET A 82 2.06 -3.27 0.07
CA MET A 82 1.74 -3.77 -1.27
C MET A 82 0.35 -3.30 -1.78
N THR A 83 -0.56 -2.88 -0.90
CA THR A 83 -1.88 -2.36 -1.31
C THR A 83 -1.76 -1.03 -2.07
N GLY A 84 -0.86 -0.13 -1.66
CA GLY A 84 -0.58 1.11 -2.39
C GLY A 84 -0.18 0.81 -3.85
N PHE A 85 0.62 -0.22 -4.10
CA PHE A 85 0.93 -0.65 -5.46
C PHE A 85 -0.23 -1.31 -6.17
N ALA A 86 -0.95 -2.21 -5.48
CA ALA A 86 -2.08 -2.92 -6.07
C ALA A 86 -3.13 -1.93 -6.61
N VAL A 87 -3.39 -0.83 -5.90
CA VAL A 87 -4.27 0.26 -6.36
C VAL A 87 -3.87 0.80 -7.73
N THR A 88 -2.57 1.05 -7.95
CA THR A 88 -2.05 1.57 -9.23
C THR A 88 -2.17 0.59 -10.39
N LEU A 89 -2.36 -0.70 -10.11
CA LEU A 89 -2.54 -1.75 -11.12
C LEU A 89 -4.01 -2.11 -11.35
N GLU A 90 -4.80 -2.13 -10.28
CA GLU A 90 -6.20 -2.57 -10.29
C GLU A 90 -7.17 -1.51 -10.79
N TYR A 91 -6.78 -0.22 -10.87
CA TYR A 91 -7.65 0.85 -11.35
C TYR A 91 -7.25 1.24 -12.79
N PRO A 92 -7.94 0.72 -13.83
CA PRO A 92 -7.65 0.94 -15.25
C PRO A 92 -7.45 2.39 -15.65
N GLU A 93 -8.22 3.28 -15.05
CA GLU A 93 -8.24 4.72 -15.25
C GLU A 93 -6.98 5.45 -14.75
N TYR A 94 -6.13 4.77 -13.96
CA TYR A 94 -4.94 5.35 -13.32
C TYR A 94 -3.64 4.56 -13.59
N LYS A 95 -3.64 3.64 -14.56
CA LYS A 95 -2.51 2.78 -14.90
C LYS A 95 -1.34 3.58 -15.46
N THR A 96 -0.16 3.44 -14.86
CA THR A 96 1.05 4.14 -15.33
C THR A 96 2.23 3.23 -15.56
N ASP A 97 3.20 3.75 -16.31
CA ASP A 97 4.57 3.23 -16.24
C ASP A 97 5.05 3.35 -14.80
N ALA A 98 5.52 2.20 -14.29
CA ALA A 98 5.93 1.93 -12.93
C ALA A 98 6.33 3.17 -12.11
N LEU A 99 5.65 3.36 -10.96
CA LEU A 99 6.17 4.14 -9.84
C LEU A 99 7.62 3.76 -9.53
N ARG A 100 8.28 4.47 -8.61
CA ARG A 100 9.49 3.97 -7.93
C ARG A 100 9.14 2.76 -7.04
N ILE A 101 8.67 1.68 -7.66
CA ILE A 101 8.25 0.39 -7.08
C ILE A 101 9.40 -0.27 -6.30
N GLY A 102 10.65 0.10 -6.61
CA GLY A 102 11.83 -0.51 -6.01
C GLY A 102 11.95 -0.30 -4.50
N GLY A 103 11.54 0.86 -3.97
CA GLY A 103 11.72 1.17 -2.55
C GLY A 103 10.95 0.22 -1.65
N ASP A 104 9.64 0.16 -1.83
CA ASP A 104 8.77 -0.64 -0.99
C ASP A 104 8.95 -2.14 -1.25
N VAL A 105 9.13 -2.56 -2.51
CA VAL A 105 9.41 -3.97 -2.82
C VAL A 105 10.71 -4.44 -2.17
N GLN A 106 11.75 -3.60 -2.10
CA GLN A 106 12.98 -3.95 -1.42
C GLN A 106 12.77 -4.14 0.09
N MET A 107 12.03 -3.22 0.73
CA MET A 107 11.71 -3.34 2.16
C MET A 107 10.83 -4.55 2.46
N GLU A 108 9.82 -4.82 1.63
CA GLU A 108 8.94 -5.97 1.85
C GLU A 108 9.64 -7.31 1.60
N LEU A 109 10.64 -7.36 0.72
CA LEU A 109 11.49 -8.55 0.59
C LEU A 109 12.35 -8.80 1.82
N VAL A 110 12.80 -7.75 2.50
CA VAL A 110 13.48 -7.88 3.80
C VAL A 110 12.49 -8.40 4.85
N ASN A 111 11.28 -7.86 4.91
CA ASN A 111 10.23 -8.34 5.83
C ASN A 111 9.87 -9.81 5.57
N ALA A 112 9.73 -10.22 4.31
CA ALA A 112 9.48 -11.61 3.93
C ALA A 112 10.63 -12.54 4.32
N ALA A 113 11.89 -12.09 4.20
CA ALA A 113 13.05 -12.85 4.67
C ALA A 113 13.09 -12.96 6.20
N ILE A 114 12.66 -11.92 6.93
CA ILE A 114 12.52 -11.96 8.40
C ILE A 114 11.41 -12.96 8.79
N ILE A 115 10.24 -12.92 8.15
CA ILE A 115 9.15 -13.87 8.36
C ILE A 115 9.65 -15.30 8.17
N HIS A 116 10.30 -15.60 7.04
CA HIS A 116 10.87 -16.92 6.77
C HIS A 116 11.81 -17.40 7.89
N ARG A 117 12.59 -16.48 8.48
CA ARG A 117 13.53 -16.80 9.56
C ARG A 117 12.83 -17.10 10.89
N ILE A 118 11.76 -16.37 11.22
CA ILE A 118 11.06 -16.51 12.51
C ILE A 118 9.92 -17.54 12.46
N ASP A 119 9.37 -17.78 11.28
CA ASP A 119 8.29 -18.72 10.99
C ASP A 119 8.53 -19.43 9.64
N PRO A 120 9.44 -20.42 9.60
CA PRO A 120 9.80 -21.11 8.37
C PRO A 120 8.65 -21.89 7.72
N ALA A 121 7.58 -22.19 8.48
CA ALA A 121 6.40 -22.90 7.98
C ALA A 121 5.60 -22.07 6.95
N MET A 122 5.79 -20.75 6.93
CA MET A 122 5.19 -19.84 5.95
C MET A 122 5.78 -19.96 4.54
N GLY A 123 6.88 -20.69 4.37
CA GLY A 123 7.56 -20.88 3.08
C GLY A 123 8.73 -19.93 2.87
N SER A 124 9.24 -19.89 1.64
CA SER A 124 10.32 -18.99 1.22
C SER A 124 9.85 -17.54 1.12
N ALA A 125 10.79 -16.59 1.10
CA ALA A 125 10.48 -15.17 0.95
C ALA A 125 9.67 -14.89 -0.35
N ASP A 126 9.97 -15.62 -1.42
CA ASP A 126 9.26 -15.52 -2.70
C ASP A 126 7.80 -15.98 -2.58
N GLU A 127 7.57 -17.15 -1.95
CA GLU A 127 6.22 -17.71 -1.71
C GLU A 127 5.38 -16.83 -0.76
N ILE A 128 6.03 -16.27 0.26
CA ILE A 128 5.42 -15.32 1.18
C ILE A 128 4.96 -14.08 0.40
N MET A 129 5.86 -13.46 -0.39
CA MET A 129 5.51 -12.30 -1.18
C MET A 129 4.41 -12.59 -2.20
N ASP A 130 4.41 -13.77 -2.84
CA ASP A 130 3.36 -14.16 -3.79
C ASP A 130 1.99 -14.27 -3.11
N THR A 131 1.96 -14.87 -1.92
CA THR A 131 0.75 -15.01 -1.12
C THR A 131 0.22 -13.65 -0.67
N LEU A 132 1.09 -12.82 -0.12
CA LEU A 132 0.71 -11.51 0.41
C LEU A 132 0.35 -10.52 -0.72
N TRP A 133 0.94 -10.66 -1.90
CA TRP A 133 0.54 -9.90 -3.09
C TRP A 133 -0.91 -10.17 -3.49
N VAL A 134 -1.35 -11.43 -3.46
CA VAL A 134 -2.76 -11.77 -3.72
C VAL A 134 -3.68 -11.11 -2.70
N ARG A 135 -3.29 -11.10 -1.41
CA ARG A 135 -4.05 -10.44 -0.35
C ARG A 135 -4.09 -8.92 -0.52
N ALA A 136 -2.98 -8.27 -0.84
CA ALA A 136 -2.92 -6.83 -1.10
C ALA A 136 -3.85 -6.43 -2.26
N ARG A 137 -3.90 -7.22 -3.34
CA ARG A 137 -4.84 -6.99 -4.45
C ARG A 137 -6.30 -7.15 -4.03
N LEU A 138 -6.61 -8.12 -3.16
CA LEU A 138 -7.95 -8.27 -2.60
C LEU A 138 -8.33 -7.07 -1.72
N VAL A 139 -7.41 -6.58 -0.87
CA VAL A 139 -7.63 -5.37 -0.07
C VAL A 139 -7.90 -4.17 -0.97
N ALA A 140 -7.09 -3.94 -2.00
CA ALA A 140 -7.28 -2.85 -2.96
C ALA A 140 -8.66 -2.93 -3.63
N ARG A 141 -9.06 -4.11 -4.12
CA ARG A 141 -10.36 -4.30 -4.78
C ARG A 141 -11.54 -4.10 -3.86
N ASN A 142 -11.50 -4.70 -2.67
CA ASN A 142 -12.60 -4.66 -1.71
C ASN A 142 -12.80 -3.25 -1.13
N ASN A 143 -11.76 -2.42 -1.15
CA ASN A 143 -11.81 -1.05 -0.65
C ASN A 143 -11.80 0.00 -1.77
N LYS A 144 -12.06 -0.39 -3.03
CA LYS A 144 -11.96 0.52 -4.17
C LYS A 144 -12.73 1.84 -4.00
N PRO A 145 -14.02 1.82 -3.62
CA PRO A 145 -14.79 3.06 -3.44
C PRO A 145 -14.20 3.98 -2.37
N LEU A 146 -13.78 3.41 -1.23
CA LEU A 146 -13.21 4.17 -0.12
C LEU A 146 -11.86 4.78 -0.51
N ILE A 147 -10.98 4.01 -1.14
CA ILE A 147 -9.67 4.50 -1.60
C ILE A 147 -9.84 5.66 -2.59
N GLN A 148 -10.79 5.56 -3.53
CA GLN A 148 -11.07 6.63 -4.48
C GLN A 148 -11.61 7.89 -3.78
N ALA A 149 -12.52 7.74 -2.82
CA ALA A 149 -13.09 8.85 -2.07
C ALA A 149 -12.02 9.57 -1.21
N VAL A 150 -11.16 8.81 -0.52
CA VAL A 150 -10.04 9.37 0.26
C VAL A 150 -9.05 10.09 -0.65
N ALA A 151 -8.64 9.47 -1.76
CA ALA A 151 -7.72 10.09 -2.71
C ALA A 151 -8.27 11.40 -3.32
N ALA A 152 -9.59 11.47 -3.55
CA ALA A 152 -10.24 12.69 -4.03
C ALA A 152 -10.20 13.85 -3.01
N ARG A 153 -10.14 13.55 -1.71
CA ARG A 153 -10.05 14.53 -0.64
C ARG A 153 -8.63 14.98 -0.31
N LEU A 154 -7.61 14.24 -0.75
CA LEU A 154 -6.20 14.65 -0.67
C LEU A 154 -5.90 15.75 -1.69
N ASP A 155 -6.49 16.93 -1.54
CA ASP A 155 -6.60 17.95 -2.60
C ASP A 155 -5.35 18.82 -2.83
N HIS A 156 -4.39 18.84 -1.90
CA HIS A 156 -3.18 19.66 -1.97
C HIS A 156 -1.89 18.88 -1.69
N TYR A 157 -0.77 19.45 -2.14
CA TYR A 157 0.58 18.99 -1.79
C TYR A 157 0.98 19.51 -0.40
N GLY A 158 1.83 18.76 0.29
CA GLY A 158 2.25 19.05 1.65
C GLY A 158 1.90 17.90 2.59
N PHE A 159 1.91 18.23 3.88
CA PHE A 159 1.72 17.25 4.94
C PHE A 159 0.26 17.23 5.40
N TRP A 160 -0.32 16.04 5.36
CA TRP A 160 -1.58 15.69 6.01
C TRP A 160 -1.26 15.01 7.34
N THR A 161 -1.82 15.52 8.42
CA THR A 161 -1.67 14.93 9.76
C THR A 161 -2.46 13.62 9.88
N GLY A 162 -2.06 12.75 10.82
CA GLY A 162 -2.80 11.53 11.13
C GLY A 162 -4.27 11.78 11.48
N GLU A 163 -4.57 12.86 12.20
CA GLU A 163 -5.95 13.22 12.57
C GLU A 163 -6.79 13.64 11.35
N GLU A 164 -6.21 14.39 10.42
CA GLU A 164 -6.88 14.77 9.18
C GLU A 164 -7.19 13.55 8.32
N ILE A 165 -6.23 12.63 8.18
CA ILE A 165 -6.42 11.40 7.41
C ILE A 165 -7.50 10.52 8.03
N GLN A 166 -7.46 10.33 9.36
CA GLN A 166 -8.49 9.56 10.04
C GLN A 166 -9.87 10.17 9.83
N ARG A 167 -10.00 11.49 9.97
CA ARG A 167 -11.27 12.20 9.72
C ARG A 167 -11.75 12.04 8.28
N ILE A 168 -10.84 12.15 7.31
CA ILE A 168 -11.14 11.93 5.89
C ILE A 168 -11.69 10.52 5.66
N ILE A 169 -11.03 9.50 6.21
CA ILE A 169 -11.47 8.10 6.08
C ILE A 169 -12.85 7.92 6.72
N ASP A 170 -13.03 8.35 7.97
CA ASP A 170 -14.29 8.20 8.71
C ASP A 170 -15.47 8.88 7.98
N ASP A 171 -15.24 10.06 7.40
CA ASP A 171 -16.28 10.78 6.67
C ASP A 171 -16.59 10.14 5.32
N CYS A 172 -15.59 9.61 4.61
CA CYS A 172 -15.81 8.82 3.40
C CYS A 172 -16.59 7.53 3.68
N GLU A 173 -16.30 6.83 4.77
CA GLU A 173 -17.05 5.62 5.16
C GLU A 173 -18.53 5.95 5.43
N LYS A 174 -18.80 7.01 6.20
CA LYS A 174 -20.18 7.47 6.47
C LYS A 174 -20.94 7.87 5.21
N GLU A 175 -20.25 8.35 4.18
CA GLU A 175 -20.87 8.74 2.91
C GLU A 175 -21.13 7.53 2.00
N LEU A 176 -20.28 6.51 2.04
CA LEU A 176 -20.40 5.30 1.23
C LEU A 176 -21.37 4.27 1.82
N ASP A 177 -21.61 4.32 3.13
CA ASP A 177 -22.59 3.48 3.83
C ASP A 177 -24.04 4.00 3.72
N ARG A 178 -24.27 5.10 3.00
CA ARG A 178 -25.60 5.69 2.72
C ARG A 178 -26.17 5.23 1.39
#